data_AF-A0A1Q5GSM3-F1
#
_entry.id   AF-A0A1Q5GSM3-F1
#
_cell.length_a   1.000
_cell.length_b   1.000
_cell.length_c   1.000
_cell.angle_alpha   90.00
_cell.angle_beta   90.00
_cell.angle_gamma   90.00
#
_symmetry.space_group_name_H-M   'P 1'
#
loop_
_entity.id
_entity.type
_entity.pdbx_description
1 polymer ?
#
loop_
_entity_poly.entity_id
_entity_poly.type
_entity_poly.pdbx_seq_one_letter_code
_entity_poly.pdbx_strand_id
1 'polypeptide(L)'
;MLGFLFRLLPFWVREPLFIVVGSVFGVRIMYLALRDGEGTAAAVGAVFLLFTAVRVHAVVRALRARGDRAPAASTDDVVPAAAPPQPRPSAERRPAAAVPEKEPNAGLQAFAAVAVFAALGAALWLGPSLTPSDGDGTPRAAACPRGPDEEIPGAYTKTAHAVTGDELCKALNRPDLARLLGTPGETAATASGTSGTALLTGGKVARPEAEVRFDTYTVNVSVTYNELSMAQYVKLMEFGEETDVRRLQVLGRPAVLSSGHTMAIEIDLGSGGTGGPVGQGPLARTLSVALDEEDRGGYGEFTVWSESGALPDDSALLDIAEAVLPAIPERAG
;
A
#
# COMPACT_ATOMS: atom_id res chain seq x y z
N MET A 1 6.56 -15.65 -6.06
CA MET A 1 7.21 -16.99 -6.16
C MET A 1 6.94 -17.94 -4.98
N LEU A 2 5.92 -17.68 -4.12
CA LEU A 2 5.70 -18.46 -2.88
C LEU A 2 5.28 -19.92 -3.10
N GLY A 3 4.54 -20.24 -4.17
CA GLY A 3 4.03 -21.59 -4.42
C GLY A 3 5.11 -22.68 -4.58
N PHE A 4 6.30 -22.30 -5.05
CA PHE A 4 7.44 -23.21 -5.18
C PHE A 4 8.18 -23.41 -3.84
N LEU A 5 8.31 -22.34 -3.04
CA LEU A 5 8.93 -22.37 -1.72
C LEU A 5 8.16 -23.29 -0.75
N PHE A 6 6.82 -23.23 -0.78
CA PHE A 6 5.97 -24.15 -0.01
C PHE A 6 6.03 -25.62 -0.48
N ARG A 7 6.65 -25.91 -1.62
CA ARG A 7 6.80 -27.27 -2.14
C ARG A 7 8.06 -27.97 -1.63
N LEU A 8 9.09 -27.22 -1.22
CA LEU A 8 10.31 -27.75 -0.58
C LEU A 8 10.15 -27.99 0.94
N LEU A 9 9.21 -27.32 1.60
CA LEU A 9 9.03 -27.49 3.04
C LEU A 9 8.53 -28.92 3.37
N PRO A 10 9.14 -29.59 4.37
CA PRO A 10 8.69 -30.90 4.79
C PRO A 10 7.23 -30.84 5.27
N PHE A 11 6.49 -31.93 5.03
CA PHE A 11 5.07 -32.12 5.36
C PHE A 11 4.67 -31.52 6.73
N TRP A 12 5.50 -31.77 7.75
CA TRP A 12 5.36 -31.34 9.14
C TRP A 12 5.40 -29.83 9.39
N VAL A 13 5.95 -29.03 8.47
CA VAL A 13 5.93 -27.56 8.52
C VAL A 13 4.90 -27.01 7.54
N ARG A 14 4.78 -27.65 6.37
CA ARG A 14 3.89 -27.23 5.29
C ARG A 14 2.41 -27.25 5.69
N GLU A 15 1.91 -28.36 6.22
CA GLU A 15 0.48 -28.50 6.53
C GLU A 15 -0.01 -27.62 7.70
N PRO A 16 0.64 -27.54 8.87
CA PRO A 16 0.17 -26.65 9.93
C PRO A 16 0.18 -25.19 9.50
N LEU A 17 1.13 -24.76 8.68
CA LEU A 17 1.15 -23.40 8.14
C LEU A 17 -0.06 -23.14 7.22
N PHE A 18 -0.38 -24.07 6.31
CA PHE A 18 -1.60 -23.96 5.48
C PHE A 18 -2.88 -24.00 6.31
N ILE A 19 -2.90 -24.71 7.44
CA ILE A 19 -4.03 -24.73 8.38
C ILE A 19 -4.19 -23.38 9.06
N VAL A 20 -3.10 -22.78 9.57
CA VAL A 20 -3.13 -21.45 10.22
C VAL A 20 -3.52 -20.35 9.23
N VAL A 21 -2.91 -20.31 8.05
CA VAL A 21 -3.25 -19.32 7.01
C VAL A 21 -4.69 -19.52 6.51
N GLY A 22 -5.09 -20.77 6.26
CA GLY A 22 -6.44 -21.09 5.79
C GLY A 22 -7.55 -20.80 6.81
N SER A 23 -7.30 -21.01 8.10
CA SER A 23 -8.27 -20.69 9.16
C SER A 23 -8.36 -19.19 9.42
N VAL A 24 -7.24 -18.47 9.52
CA VAL A 24 -7.26 -17.00 9.67
C VAL A 24 -7.96 -16.33 8.49
N PHE A 25 -7.64 -16.72 7.26
CA PHE A 25 -8.24 -16.14 6.06
C PHE A 25 -9.72 -16.52 5.91
N GLY A 26 -10.07 -17.79 6.16
CA GLY A 26 -11.46 -18.27 6.12
C GLY A 26 -12.37 -17.64 7.17
N VAL A 27 -11.89 -17.49 8.42
CA VAL A 27 -12.64 -16.80 9.49
C VAL A 27 -12.77 -15.30 9.18
N ARG A 28 -11.71 -14.65 8.68
CA ARG A 28 -11.75 -13.22 8.32
C ARG A 28 -12.78 -12.94 7.22
N ILE A 29 -12.79 -13.74 6.15
CA ILE A 29 -13.76 -13.61 5.06
C ILE A 29 -15.19 -13.88 5.55
N MET A 30 -15.39 -14.94 6.35
CA MET A 30 -16.71 -15.23 6.92
C MET A 30 -17.23 -14.12 7.84
N TYR A 31 -16.34 -13.51 8.65
CA TYR A 31 -16.68 -12.40 9.53
C TYR A 31 -17.10 -11.13 8.76
N LEU A 32 -16.39 -10.79 7.68
CA LEU A 32 -16.76 -9.68 6.80
C LEU A 32 -18.09 -9.96 6.08
N ALA A 33 -18.27 -11.17 5.52
CA ALA A 33 -19.52 -11.56 4.87
C ALA A 33 -20.75 -11.48 5.79
N LEU A 34 -20.59 -11.83 7.08
CA LEU A 34 -21.66 -11.71 8.09
C LEU A 34 -21.94 -10.26 8.52
N ARG A 35 -20.96 -9.36 8.37
CA ARG A 35 -21.09 -7.93 8.67
C ARG A 35 -21.73 -7.16 7.53
N ASP A 36 -21.35 -7.49 6.29
CA ASP A 36 -21.67 -6.72 5.10
C ASP A 36 -22.83 -7.35 4.28
N GLY A 37 -23.33 -8.51 4.72
CA GLY A 37 -24.52 -9.18 4.16
C GLY A 37 -24.28 -9.93 2.84
N GLU A 38 -23.03 -10.03 2.39
CA GLU A 38 -22.70 -10.54 1.06
C GLU A 38 -22.51 -12.08 1.03
N GLY A 39 -23.50 -12.80 0.50
CA GLY A 39 -23.54 -14.26 0.51
C GLY A 39 -22.42 -14.95 -0.30
N THR A 40 -21.85 -14.27 -1.29
CA THR A 40 -20.70 -14.71 -2.10
C THR A 40 -19.45 -14.87 -1.25
N ALA A 41 -19.13 -13.87 -0.43
CA ALA A 41 -18.01 -13.91 0.51
C ALA A 41 -18.20 -15.01 1.57
N ALA A 42 -19.43 -15.21 2.07
CA ALA A 42 -19.72 -16.29 3.02
C ALA A 42 -19.46 -17.68 2.43
N ALA A 43 -19.84 -17.89 1.16
CA ALA A 43 -19.56 -19.14 0.44
C ALA A 43 -18.05 -19.38 0.26
N VAL A 44 -17.27 -18.34 -0.08
CA VAL A 44 -15.80 -18.44 -0.18
C VAL A 44 -15.16 -18.76 1.17
N GLY A 45 -15.56 -18.06 2.24
CA GLY A 45 -15.12 -18.33 3.61
C GLY A 45 -15.42 -19.77 4.05
N ALA A 46 -16.61 -20.27 3.74
CA ALA A 46 -16.99 -21.66 4.02
C ALA A 46 -16.07 -22.67 3.32
N VAL A 47 -15.76 -22.47 2.03
CA VAL A 47 -14.86 -23.36 1.27
C VAL A 47 -13.45 -23.40 1.89
N PHE A 48 -12.90 -22.25 2.30
CA PHE A 48 -11.60 -22.21 2.98
C PHE A 48 -11.59 -22.95 4.32
N LEU A 49 -12.66 -22.81 5.12
CA LEU A 49 -12.80 -23.53 6.39
C LEU A 49 -12.98 -25.04 6.19
N LEU A 50 -13.77 -25.45 5.19
CA LEU A 50 -14.01 -26.86 4.87
C LEU A 50 -12.71 -27.54 4.37
N PHE A 51 -11.94 -26.85 3.51
CA PHE A 51 -10.63 -27.32 3.07
C PHE A 51 -9.61 -27.41 4.21
N THR A 52 -9.66 -26.45 5.15
CA THR A 52 -8.85 -26.48 6.37
C THR A 52 -9.21 -27.68 7.26
N ALA A 53 -10.51 -27.96 7.46
CA ALA A 53 -10.98 -29.11 8.22
C ALA A 53 -10.56 -30.45 7.60
N VAL A 54 -10.61 -30.58 6.26
CA VAL A 54 -10.10 -31.77 5.54
C VAL A 54 -8.60 -31.97 5.77
N ARG A 55 -7.81 -30.90 5.77
CA ARG A 55 -6.36 -30.98 6.06
C ARG A 55 -6.07 -31.36 7.51
N VAL A 56 -6.79 -30.77 8.48
CA VAL A 56 -6.71 -31.18 9.89
C VAL A 56 -7.03 -32.67 10.03
N HIS A 57 -8.07 -33.16 9.35
CA HIS A 57 -8.42 -34.58 9.38
C HIS A 57 -7.33 -35.48 8.77
N ALA A 58 -6.69 -35.06 7.67
CA ALA A 58 -5.57 -35.77 7.07
C ALA A 58 -4.36 -35.87 8.03
N VAL A 59 -3.98 -34.76 8.67
CA VAL A 59 -2.92 -34.71 9.71
C VAL A 59 -3.25 -35.64 10.87
N VAL A 60 -4.46 -35.57 11.42
CA VAL A 60 -4.91 -36.43 12.54
C VAL A 60 -4.90 -37.91 12.14
N ARG A 61 -5.29 -38.24 10.91
CA ARG A 61 -5.24 -39.63 10.38
C ARG A 61 -3.81 -40.12 10.23
N ALA A 62 -2.89 -39.29 9.74
CA ALA A 62 -1.47 -39.60 9.62
C ALA A 62 -0.79 -39.75 11.00
N LEU A 63 -1.20 -38.97 12.00
CA LEU A 63 -0.74 -39.09 13.39
C LEU A 63 -1.24 -40.38 14.06
N ARG A 64 -2.53 -40.74 13.92
CA ARG A 64 -3.06 -42.01 14.44
C ARG A 64 -2.36 -43.22 13.82
N ALA A 65 -2.14 -43.20 12.50
CA ALA A 65 -1.39 -44.25 11.79
C ALA A 65 0.07 -44.41 12.24
N ARG A 66 0.65 -43.44 12.98
CA ARG A 66 1.94 -43.57 13.68
C ARG A 66 1.78 -44.03 15.13
N GLY A 67 0.71 -43.63 15.81
CA GLY A 67 0.39 -44.10 17.18
C GLY A 67 0.13 -45.60 17.26
N ASP A 68 -0.44 -46.20 16.22
CA ASP A 68 -0.68 -47.65 16.14
C ASP A 68 0.59 -48.49 15.89
N ARG A 69 1.79 -47.88 15.89
CA ARG A 69 3.08 -48.58 15.75
C ARG A 69 4.03 -48.32 16.93
N ALA A 70 3.94 -49.24 17.89
CA ALA A 70 4.93 -49.55 18.94
C ALA A 70 4.96 -48.58 20.16
N PRO A 71 5.31 -49.05 21.38
CA PRO A 71 6.23 -50.15 21.67
C PRO A 71 5.58 -51.44 22.20
N ALA A 72 5.95 -52.58 21.61
CA ALA A 72 5.91 -53.87 22.30
C ALA A 72 7.24 -54.05 23.05
N ALA A 73 7.17 -54.51 24.30
CA ALA A 73 8.32 -54.63 25.19
C ALA A 73 9.17 -55.90 24.92
N SER A 74 10.35 -55.92 25.53
CA SER A 74 11.43 -56.90 25.43
C SER A 74 11.25 -58.18 26.27
N THR A 75 11.62 -59.33 25.69
CA THR A 75 12.08 -60.61 26.28
C THR A 75 12.58 -61.48 25.10
N ASP A 76 13.59 -62.36 25.16
CA ASP A 76 14.55 -62.75 26.20
C ASP A 76 15.79 -63.41 25.52
N ASP A 77 16.80 -63.79 26.31
CA ASP A 77 18.03 -64.50 25.89
C ASP A 77 17.83 -65.78 25.04
N VAL A 78 18.81 -66.10 24.17
CA VAL A 78 19.57 -67.39 24.13
C VAL A 78 20.74 -67.29 23.12
N VAL A 79 21.93 -67.75 23.54
CA VAL A 79 23.12 -68.04 22.72
C VAL A 79 23.64 -69.44 23.08
N PRO A 80 23.91 -70.35 22.12
CA PRO A 80 25.30 -70.79 21.82
C PRO A 80 25.49 -71.20 20.32
N ALA A 81 26.67 -71.54 19.74
CA ALA A 81 28.03 -71.84 20.22
C ALA A 81 29.10 -71.69 19.09
N ALA A 82 30.41 -71.62 19.46
CA ALA A 82 31.62 -72.13 18.75
C ALA A 82 31.97 -71.62 17.30
N ALA A 83 33.23 -71.47 16.83
CA ALA A 83 34.64 -71.53 17.32
C ALA A 83 35.59 -70.95 16.20
N PRO A 84 36.95 -71.11 16.18
CA PRO A 84 37.98 -70.43 17.00
C PRO A 84 39.03 -69.62 16.11
N PRO A 85 40.39 -69.51 16.32
CA PRO A 85 41.04 -68.16 16.37
C PRO A 85 42.35 -67.88 15.54
N GLN A 86 42.70 -66.58 15.38
CA GLN A 86 44.05 -65.98 15.08
C GLN A 86 44.66 -66.21 13.66
N PRO A 87 45.68 -65.45 13.16
CA PRO A 87 46.48 -64.36 13.79
C PRO A 87 46.60 -63.02 12.99
N ARG A 88 47.35 -62.06 13.57
CA ARG A 88 47.83 -60.74 13.05
C ARG A 88 49.00 -60.89 12.02
N PRO A 89 49.52 -59.85 11.31
CA PRO A 89 49.52 -58.38 11.54
C PRO A 89 48.98 -57.56 10.32
N SER A 90 49.12 -56.24 10.10
CA SER A 90 50.02 -55.15 10.59
C SER A 90 49.30 -53.79 10.80
N ALA A 91 50.04 -52.68 10.85
CA ALA A 91 49.57 -51.31 11.13
C ALA A 91 49.44 -50.40 9.89
N GLU A 92 48.49 -49.45 9.90
CA GLU A 92 48.82 -48.02 9.70
C GLU A 92 47.79 -47.05 10.36
N ARG A 93 48.32 -45.93 10.86
CA ARG A 93 47.73 -44.63 11.30
C ARG A 93 46.22 -44.51 11.67
N ARG A 94 45.98 -44.11 12.93
CA ARG A 94 44.85 -43.25 13.33
C ARG A 94 44.88 -41.90 12.60
N PRO A 95 43.71 -41.36 12.26
CA PRO A 95 43.34 -39.99 12.63
C PRO A 95 42.54 -39.94 13.94
N ALA A 96 42.43 -38.75 14.53
CA ALA A 96 41.77 -38.54 15.82
C ALA A 96 40.25 -38.79 15.76
N ALA A 97 39.66 -39.13 16.90
CA ALA A 97 38.21 -39.14 17.06
C ALA A 97 37.67 -37.73 16.86
N ALA A 98 36.76 -37.56 15.89
CA ALA A 98 35.97 -36.34 15.79
C ALA A 98 35.11 -36.21 17.06
N VAL A 99 35.20 -35.06 17.72
CA VAL A 99 34.24 -34.68 18.75
C VAL A 99 32.86 -34.62 18.09
N PRO A 100 31.79 -35.19 18.69
CA PRO A 100 30.46 -35.01 18.15
C PRO A 100 30.08 -33.54 18.30
N GLU A 101 30.10 -32.79 17.19
CA GLU A 101 29.48 -31.47 17.17
C GLU A 101 28.00 -31.63 17.49
N LYS A 102 27.57 -30.89 18.51
CA LYS A 102 26.20 -30.92 19.00
C LYS A 102 25.33 -30.18 17.99
N GLU A 103 24.72 -30.91 17.06
CA GLU A 103 23.82 -30.35 16.05
C GLU A 103 22.82 -29.37 16.70
N PRO A 104 22.59 -28.17 16.12
CA PRO A 104 21.59 -27.26 16.62
C PRO A 104 20.22 -27.93 16.60
N ASN A 105 19.61 -28.10 17.79
CA ASN A 105 18.38 -28.86 17.95
C ASN A 105 17.26 -28.30 17.03
N ALA A 106 16.98 -28.97 15.91
CA ALA A 106 16.02 -28.52 14.90
C ALA A 106 14.61 -28.24 15.48
N GLY A 107 14.23 -28.96 16.55
CA GLY A 107 13.01 -28.70 17.30
C GLY A 107 12.98 -27.30 17.94
N LEU A 108 14.09 -26.84 18.52
CA LEU A 108 14.18 -25.51 19.17
C LEU A 108 14.08 -24.39 18.13
N GLN A 109 14.69 -24.58 16.96
CA GLN A 109 14.61 -23.62 15.84
C GLN A 109 13.19 -23.55 15.25
N ALA A 110 12.48 -24.69 15.18
CA ALA A 110 11.07 -24.71 14.78
C ALA A 110 10.16 -23.97 15.78
N PHE A 111 10.35 -24.17 17.09
CA PHE A 111 9.61 -23.42 18.12
C PHE A 111 9.90 -21.92 18.07
N ALA A 112 11.15 -21.51 17.86
CA ALA A 112 11.51 -20.10 17.71
C ALA A 112 10.81 -19.45 16.50
N ALA A 113 10.80 -20.13 15.34
CA ALA A 113 10.09 -19.65 14.16
C ALA A 113 8.57 -19.51 14.42
N VAL A 114 7.94 -20.52 15.03
CA VAL A 114 6.51 -20.47 15.37
C VAL A 114 6.21 -19.34 16.37
N ALA A 115 7.07 -19.10 17.36
CA ALA A 115 6.92 -18.00 18.30
C ALA A 115 7.01 -16.62 17.62
N VAL A 116 7.94 -16.44 16.67
CA VAL A 116 8.05 -15.20 15.88
C VAL A 116 6.81 -14.99 15.00
N PHE A 117 6.33 -16.03 14.30
CA PHE A 117 5.12 -15.91 13.49
C PHE A 117 3.85 -15.72 14.33
N ALA A 118 3.78 -16.30 15.53
CA ALA A 118 2.69 -16.04 16.48
C ALA A 118 2.74 -14.60 17.02
N ALA A 119 3.93 -14.06 17.30
CA ALA A 119 4.11 -12.67 17.73
C ALA A 119 3.77 -11.67 16.60
N LEU A 120 4.19 -11.93 15.37
CA LEU A 120 3.82 -11.13 14.20
C LEU A 120 2.32 -11.21 13.90
N GLY A 121 1.73 -12.41 13.98
CA GLY A 121 0.30 -12.61 13.86
C GLY A 121 -0.49 -11.87 14.95
N ALA A 122 -0.02 -11.93 16.20
CA ALA A 122 -0.61 -11.18 17.31
C ALA A 122 -0.46 -9.67 17.14
N ALA A 123 0.69 -9.18 16.67
CA ALA A 123 0.90 -7.75 16.38
C ALA A 123 -0.02 -7.24 15.25
N LEU A 124 -0.20 -8.03 14.18
CA LEU A 124 -1.12 -7.70 13.09
C LEU A 124 -2.60 -7.81 13.50
N TRP A 125 -2.93 -8.70 14.44
CA TRP A 125 -4.30 -8.89 14.95
C TRP A 125 -4.69 -7.86 16.00
N LEU A 126 -3.77 -7.52 16.91
CA LEU A 126 -3.99 -6.60 18.03
C LEU A 126 -3.68 -5.14 17.65
N GLY A 127 -2.79 -4.90 16.68
CA GLY A 127 -2.42 -3.55 16.22
C GLY A 127 -3.62 -2.62 15.95
N PRO A 128 -4.64 -3.05 15.17
CA PRO A 128 -5.85 -2.25 14.92
C PRO A 128 -6.75 -2.02 16.14
N SER A 129 -6.51 -2.72 17.25
CA SER A 129 -7.26 -2.62 18.50
C SER A 129 -6.44 -2.07 19.67
N LEU A 130 -5.16 -1.76 19.45
CA LEU A 130 -4.24 -1.13 20.40
C LEU A 130 -3.83 0.28 19.97
N THR A 131 -4.19 0.70 18.76
CA THR A 131 -4.32 2.13 18.44
C THR A 131 -5.35 2.75 19.40
N PRO A 132 -5.00 3.78 20.20
CA PRO A 132 -5.97 4.44 21.05
C PRO A 132 -7.10 5.01 20.18
N SER A 133 -8.33 4.58 20.46
CA SER A 133 -9.52 5.21 19.90
C SER A 133 -9.76 6.53 20.62
N ASP A 134 -9.08 7.58 20.15
CA ASP A 134 -9.31 8.93 20.63
C ASP A 134 -10.70 9.43 20.21
N GLY A 135 -11.63 9.39 21.16
CA GLY A 135 -12.70 10.38 21.34
C GLY A 135 -13.84 10.43 20.31
N ASP A 136 -15.01 10.01 20.79
CA ASP A 136 -16.36 10.41 20.35
C ASP A 136 -16.80 10.12 18.90
N GLY A 137 -17.95 9.44 18.77
CA GLY A 137 -18.48 8.86 17.54
C GLY A 137 -19.07 9.83 16.51
N THR A 138 -18.41 10.96 16.25
CA THR A 138 -18.65 11.79 15.06
C THR A 138 -17.52 11.55 14.06
N PRO A 139 -17.79 11.24 12.77
CA PRO A 139 -16.76 11.20 11.74
C PRO A 139 -16.04 12.54 11.67
N ARG A 140 -14.78 12.57 12.12
CA ARG A 140 -13.94 13.76 12.07
C ARG A 140 -13.32 13.82 10.68
N ALA A 141 -13.48 14.94 9.98
CA ALA A 141 -12.77 15.19 8.73
C ALA A 141 -11.27 14.96 8.91
N ALA A 142 -10.65 14.26 7.96
CA ALA A 142 -9.21 14.05 7.94
C ALA A 142 -8.49 15.39 8.11
N ALA A 143 -7.57 15.48 9.07
CA ALA A 143 -6.72 16.65 9.22
C ALA A 143 -5.52 16.53 8.28
N CYS A 144 -5.02 17.65 7.75
CA CYS A 144 -3.69 17.67 7.14
C CYS A 144 -2.66 17.32 8.23
N PRO A 145 -1.96 16.17 8.14
CA PRO A 145 -0.93 15.84 9.11
C PRO A 145 0.23 16.81 8.89
N ARG A 146 0.72 17.43 9.97
CA ARG A 146 2.09 17.94 9.92
C ARG A 146 3.02 16.73 9.87
N GLY A 147 3.77 16.61 8.79
CA GLY A 147 4.89 15.66 8.74
C GLY A 147 5.89 15.97 9.87
N PRO A 148 6.70 15.00 10.30
CA PRO A 148 7.81 15.26 11.20
C PRO A 148 8.84 16.15 10.50
N ASP A 149 8.82 17.46 10.78
CA ASP A 149 9.69 18.53 10.24
C ASP A 149 10.37 18.15 8.91
N GLU A 150 9.57 17.92 7.86
CA GLU A 150 10.09 17.47 6.58
C GLU A 150 10.97 18.59 6.00
N GLU A 151 12.26 18.29 5.80
CA GLU A 151 13.26 19.30 5.47
C GLU A 151 12.92 19.97 4.11
N ILE A 152 12.37 21.19 4.19
CA ILE A 152 11.86 21.91 3.03
C ILE A 152 12.98 22.02 1.98
N PRO A 153 12.80 21.49 0.76
CA PRO A 153 13.87 21.46 -0.22
C PRO A 153 14.42 22.86 -0.53
N GLY A 154 15.74 22.97 -0.73
CA GLY A 154 16.41 24.24 -1.08
C GLY A 154 16.01 24.87 -2.44
N ALA A 155 14.96 24.36 -3.09
CA ALA A 155 14.25 25.06 -4.17
C ALA A 155 13.31 26.13 -3.60
N TYR A 156 12.63 25.88 -2.47
CA TYR A 156 11.71 26.83 -1.84
C TYR A 156 12.42 28.09 -1.34
N THR A 157 13.68 27.99 -0.90
CA THR A 157 14.48 29.18 -0.52
C THR A 157 14.89 30.04 -1.72
N LYS A 158 14.82 29.50 -2.95
CA LYS A 158 15.07 30.22 -4.21
C LYS A 158 13.79 30.71 -4.87
N THR A 159 12.66 30.08 -4.58
CA THR A 159 11.34 30.45 -5.09
C THR A 159 10.64 31.35 -4.07
N ALA A 160 10.80 32.67 -4.24
CA ALA A 160 10.16 33.64 -3.35
C ALA A 160 8.63 33.41 -3.27
N HIS A 161 8.12 33.37 -2.03
CA HIS A 161 6.70 33.14 -1.72
C HIS A 161 6.10 31.80 -2.20
N ALA A 162 6.93 30.77 -2.41
CA ALA A 162 6.42 29.42 -2.61
C ALA A 162 5.69 28.89 -1.36
N VAL A 163 4.43 28.48 -1.52
CA VAL A 163 3.68 27.80 -0.45
C VAL A 163 4.22 26.41 -0.20
N THR A 164 4.19 25.95 1.04
CA THR A 164 4.50 24.55 1.39
C THR A 164 3.31 23.63 1.12
N GLY A 165 3.57 22.31 1.08
CA GLY A 165 2.51 21.30 0.98
C GLY A 165 1.50 21.37 2.14
N ASP A 166 1.98 21.63 3.37
CA ASP A 166 1.13 21.79 4.55
C ASP A 166 0.17 22.99 4.44
N GLU A 167 0.68 24.13 3.94
CA GLU A 167 -0.13 25.33 3.70
C GLU A 167 -1.17 25.10 2.60
N LEU A 168 -0.77 24.44 1.50
CA LEU A 168 -1.65 24.11 0.39
C LEU A 168 -2.72 23.08 0.79
N CYS A 169 -2.37 22.05 1.57
CA CYS A 169 -3.33 21.10 2.13
C CYS A 169 -4.33 21.82 3.05
N LYS A 170 -3.86 22.72 3.91
CA LYS A 170 -4.73 23.50 4.80
C LYS A 170 -5.65 24.45 4.02
N ALA A 171 -5.21 24.98 2.88
CA ALA A 171 -6.03 25.80 2.00
C ALA A 171 -7.11 24.97 1.27
N LEU A 172 -6.78 23.75 0.84
CA LEU A 172 -7.68 22.84 0.13
C LEU A 172 -8.68 22.15 1.06
N ASN A 173 -8.23 21.62 2.19
CA ASN A 173 -9.00 20.79 3.13
C ASN A 173 -9.96 21.63 4.00
N ARG A 174 -10.96 22.22 3.34
CA ARG A 174 -11.97 23.10 3.92
C ARG A 174 -13.27 22.33 4.20
N PRO A 175 -14.06 22.74 5.22
CA PRO A 175 -15.33 22.08 5.56
C PRO A 175 -16.43 22.25 4.50
N ASP A 176 -16.27 23.15 3.54
CA ASP A 176 -17.19 23.35 2.41
C ASP A 176 -16.78 22.58 1.14
N LEU A 177 -15.58 21.98 1.06
CA LEU A 177 -15.08 21.31 -0.15
C LEU A 177 -16.04 20.22 -0.67
N ALA A 178 -16.57 19.37 0.22
CA ALA A 178 -17.57 18.35 -0.14
C ALA A 178 -18.84 18.95 -0.77
N ARG A 179 -19.24 20.16 -0.35
CA ARG A 179 -20.40 20.87 -0.94
C ARG A 179 -20.06 21.41 -2.33
N LEU A 180 -18.85 21.93 -2.54
CA LEU A 180 -18.39 22.41 -3.85
C LEU A 180 -18.35 21.27 -4.88
N LEU A 181 -17.95 20.07 -4.44
CA LEU A 181 -17.95 18.84 -5.24
C LEU A 181 -19.36 18.26 -5.53
N GLY A 182 -20.43 18.89 -5.01
CA GLY A 182 -21.80 18.36 -5.14
C GLY A 182 -22.12 17.19 -4.21
N THR A 183 -21.23 16.83 -3.27
CA THR A 183 -21.36 15.71 -2.32
C THR A 183 -21.44 16.18 -0.86
N PRO A 184 -22.37 17.09 -0.47
CA PRO A 184 -22.36 17.78 0.83
C PRO A 184 -22.58 16.89 2.07
N GLY A 185 -22.83 15.60 1.91
CA GLY A 185 -22.89 14.62 3.00
C GLY A 185 -21.59 13.84 3.23
N GLU A 186 -20.61 13.95 2.31
CA GLU A 186 -19.32 13.27 2.43
C GLU A 186 -18.37 14.01 3.38
N THR A 187 -17.47 13.24 3.99
CA THR A 187 -16.40 13.74 4.87
C THR A 187 -15.07 13.30 4.28
N ALA A 188 -14.05 14.18 4.32
CA ALA A 188 -12.73 13.83 3.80
C ALA A 188 -12.16 12.61 4.56
N ALA A 189 -11.92 11.53 3.83
CA ALA A 189 -11.36 10.28 4.33
C ALA A 189 -9.84 10.40 4.55
N THR A 190 -9.14 11.11 3.66
CA THR A 190 -7.73 11.47 3.83
C THR A 190 -7.48 12.89 3.34
N ALA A 191 -6.50 13.56 3.96
CA ALA A 191 -5.96 14.83 3.50
C ALA A 191 -4.44 14.82 3.70
N SER A 192 -3.67 15.26 2.70
CA SER A 192 -2.21 15.29 2.75
C SER A 192 -1.65 16.44 1.93
N GLY A 193 -0.47 16.92 2.33
CA GLY A 193 0.34 17.88 1.59
C GLY A 193 1.76 17.37 1.45
N THR A 194 2.45 17.74 0.38
CA THR A 194 3.88 17.46 0.18
C THR A 194 4.59 18.69 -0.38
N SER A 195 5.82 18.95 0.10
CA SER A 195 6.64 20.07 -0.37
C SER A 195 7.60 19.62 -1.48
N GLY A 196 7.04 19.13 -2.60
CA GLY A 196 7.77 18.55 -3.72
C GLY A 196 8.62 19.55 -4.54
N THR A 197 9.36 19.02 -5.53
CA THR A 197 10.13 19.84 -6.48
C THR A 197 10.04 19.28 -7.90
N ALA A 198 9.84 20.15 -8.90
CA ALA A 198 9.97 19.77 -10.30
C ALA A 198 11.38 20.06 -10.83
N LEU A 199 11.91 19.18 -11.68
CA LEU A 199 13.17 19.41 -12.40
C LEU A 199 12.87 20.07 -13.75
N LEU A 200 13.39 21.28 -13.95
CA LEU A 200 13.29 22.04 -15.20
C LEU A 200 14.69 22.33 -15.75
N THR A 201 14.76 22.89 -16.97
CA THR A 201 16.02 23.27 -17.63
C THR A 201 16.86 24.26 -16.82
N GLY A 202 16.22 25.14 -16.04
CA GLY A 202 16.87 26.07 -15.11
C GLY A 202 17.25 25.47 -13.74
N GLY A 203 16.96 24.19 -13.49
CA GLY A 203 17.20 23.51 -12.23
C GLY A 203 15.91 23.07 -11.52
N LYS A 204 15.98 22.78 -10.22
CA LYS A 204 14.81 22.41 -9.42
C LYS A 204 14.03 23.65 -8.99
N VAL A 205 12.72 23.65 -9.24
CA VAL A 205 11.77 24.65 -8.72
C VAL A 205 10.87 24.01 -7.66
N ALA A 206 10.30 24.82 -6.76
CA ALA A 206 9.26 24.37 -5.86
C ALA A 206 8.05 23.84 -6.65
N ARG A 207 7.52 22.69 -6.22
CA ARG A 207 6.23 22.17 -6.68
C ARG A 207 5.49 21.52 -5.49
N PRO A 208 4.81 22.31 -4.64
CA PRO A 208 3.96 21.77 -3.59
C PRO A 208 2.73 21.10 -4.21
N GLU A 209 2.27 20.04 -3.56
CA GLU A 209 1.11 19.25 -3.97
C GLU A 209 0.26 18.96 -2.72
N ALA A 210 -1.07 19.00 -2.86
CA ALA A 210 -2.01 18.67 -1.82
C ALA A 210 -3.13 17.77 -2.38
N GLU A 211 -3.55 16.77 -1.61
CA GLU A 211 -4.64 15.87 -1.96
C GLU A 211 -5.67 15.81 -0.83
N VAL A 212 -6.95 15.84 -1.19
CA VAL A 212 -8.07 15.51 -0.29
C VAL A 212 -8.94 14.46 -0.98
N ARG A 213 -9.15 13.33 -0.30
CA ARG A 213 -9.93 12.20 -0.78
C ARG A 213 -11.26 12.12 -0.06
N PHE A 214 -12.34 12.05 -0.82
CA PHE A 214 -13.68 11.68 -0.37
C PHE A 214 -14.04 10.31 -0.97
N ASP A 215 -15.21 9.77 -0.61
CA ASP A 215 -15.66 8.47 -1.11
C ASP A 215 -15.99 8.52 -2.61
N THR A 216 -16.56 9.65 -3.09
CA THR A 216 -16.87 9.82 -4.52
C THR A 216 -15.70 10.41 -5.32
N TYR A 217 -15.04 11.45 -4.80
CA TYR A 217 -14.03 12.22 -5.55
C TYR A 217 -12.70 12.35 -4.80
N THR A 218 -11.61 12.34 -5.56
CA THR A 218 -10.29 12.83 -5.10
C THR A 218 -10.02 14.19 -5.74
N VAL A 219 -9.58 15.15 -4.93
CA VAL A 219 -9.14 16.48 -5.37
C VAL A 219 -7.66 16.61 -5.11
N ASN A 220 -6.88 16.89 -6.16
CA ASN A 220 -5.48 17.25 -6.06
C ASN A 220 -5.29 18.71 -6.49
N VAL A 221 -4.48 19.44 -5.74
CA VAL A 221 -3.99 20.76 -6.15
C VAL A 221 -2.47 20.72 -6.16
N SER A 222 -1.88 21.08 -7.30
CA SER A 222 -0.43 21.29 -7.42
C SER A 222 -0.13 22.73 -7.82
N VAL A 223 1.02 23.25 -7.42
CA VAL A 223 1.47 24.58 -7.85
C VAL A 223 2.86 24.48 -8.46
N THR A 224 3.02 24.92 -9.71
CA THR A 224 4.31 24.88 -10.41
C THR A 224 4.87 26.29 -10.61
N TYR A 225 5.97 26.60 -9.91
CA TYR A 225 6.64 27.90 -9.99
C TYR A 225 7.70 27.94 -11.12
N ASN A 226 7.24 27.90 -12.36
CA ASN A 226 8.09 27.99 -13.56
C ASN A 226 7.99 29.37 -14.24
N GLU A 227 8.47 29.49 -15.48
CA GLU A 227 8.37 30.70 -16.31
C GLU A 227 7.42 30.49 -17.51
N LEU A 228 6.60 29.43 -17.46
CA LEU A 228 5.67 29.07 -18.53
C LEU A 228 4.36 29.81 -18.32
N SER A 229 4.01 30.67 -19.27
CA SER A 229 2.72 31.37 -19.28
C SER A 229 1.59 30.40 -19.67
N MET A 230 0.36 30.67 -19.26
CA MET A 230 -0.83 29.90 -19.64
C MET A 230 -1.03 29.89 -21.16
N ALA A 231 -0.75 30.99 -21.86
CA ALA A 231 -0.76 31.00 -23.32
C ALA A 231 0.25 30.00 -23.94
N GLN A 232 1.42 29.84 -23.32
CA GLN A 232 2.42 28.84 -23.73
C GLN A 232 2.01 27.43 -23.31
N TYR A 233 1.43 27.25 -22.13
CA TYR A 233 0.97 25.97 -21.61
C TYR A 233 -0.14 25.36 -22.48
N VAL A 234 -1.15 26.14 -22.87
CA VAL A 234 -2.19 25.65 -23.79
C VAL A 234 -1.62 25.32 -25.18
N LYS A 235 -0.51 25.95 -25.60
CA LYS A 235 0.17 25.56 -26.83
C LYS A 235 0.91 24.21 -26.69
N LEU A 236 1.34 23.83 -25.49
CA LEU A 236 1.91 22.49 -25.25
C LEU A 236 0.83 21.40 -25.29
N MET A 237 -0.40 21.70 -24.85
CA MET A 237 -1.55 20.78 -24.98
C MET A 237 -1.89 20.41 -26.43
N GLU A 238 -1.49 21.21 -27.42
CA GLU A 238 -1.64 20.86 -28.86
C GLU A 238 -0.83 19.61 -29.27
N PHE A 239 0.13 19.17 -28.43
CA PHE A 239 0.96 17.99 -28.64
C PHE A 239 0.67 16.83 -27.67
N GLY A 240 -0.26 17.02 -26.73
CA GLY A 240 -0.63 16.02 -25.72
C GLY A 240 -1.86 15.20 -26.09
N GLU A 241 -2.37 14.46 -25.11
CA GLU A 241 -3.60 13.64 -25.24
C GLU A 241 -4.79 14.27 -24.50
N GLU A 242 -4.64 15.49 -23.98
CA GLU A 242 -5.68 16.24 -23.29
C GLU A 242 -6.85 16.59 -24.22
N THR A 243 -8.06 16.38 -23.72
CA THR A 243 -9.33 16.63 -24.41
C THR A 243 -10.14 17.74 -23.72
N ASP A 244 -11.26 18.16 -24.32
CA ASP A 244 -12.16 19.19 -23.78
C ASP A 244 -11.47 20.50 -23.33
N VAL A 245 -10.40 20.87 -24.05
CA VAL A 245 -9.57 22.04 -23.76
C VAL A 245 -10.36 23.33 -23.97
N ARG A 246 -10.56 24.11 -22.90
CA ARG A 246 -11.34 25.36 -22.91
C ARG A 246 -10.62 26.45 -22.14
N ARG A 247 -10.30 27.56 -22.80
CA ARG A 247 -9.73 28.76 -22.15
C ARG A 247 -10.83 29.55 -21.44
N LEU A 248 -10.50 30.12 -20.27
CA LEU A 248 -11.36 30.90 -19.41
C LEU A 248 -10.52 31.83 -18.51
N GLN A 249 -11.14 32.42 -17.48
CA GLN A 249 -10.46 33.17 -16.42
C GLN A 249 -11.02 32.77 -15.06
N VAL A 250 -10.20 32.90 -14.02
CA VAL A 250 -10.57 32.70 -12.60
C VAL A 250 -9.95 33.84 -11.80
N LEU A 251 -10.77 34.62 -11.08
CA LEU A 251 -10.31 35.82 -10.35
C LEU A 251 -9.43 36.77 -11.21
N GLY A 252 -9.82 37.02 -12.47
CA GLY A 252 -9.06 37.84 -13.42
C GLY A 252 -7.84 37.16 -14.07
N ARG A 253 -7.39 36.02 -13.53
CA ARG A 253 -6.21 35.30 -14.00
C ARG A 253 -6.54 34.39 -15.18
N PRO A 254 -5.69 34.31 -16.23
CA PRO A 254 -5.87 33.36 -17.33
C PRO A 254 -5.90 31.91 -16.85
N ALA A 255 -6.80 31.12 -17.41
CA ALA A 255 -6.98 29.71 -17.04
C ALA A 255 -7.37 28.83 -18.23
N VAL A 256 -7.17 27.52 -18.08
CA VAL A 256 -7.63 26.49 -19.02
C VAL A 256 -8.24 25.31 -18.26
N LEU A 257 -9.38 24.83 -18.73
CA LEU A 257 -9.95 23.54 -18.38
C LEU A 257 -9.51 22.51 -19.40
N SER A 258 -9.15 21.30 -18.96
CA SER A 258 -8.84 20.14 -19.81
C SER A 258 -9.29 18.84 -19.13
N SER A 259 -9.41 17.77 -19.92
CA SER A 259 -9.72 16.41 -19.47
C SER A 259 -8.60 15.46 -19.89
N GLY A 260 -8.09 14.65 -18.97
CA GLY A 260 -6.99 13.72 -19.24
C GLY A 260 -7.07 12.47 -18.38
N HIS A 261 -6.55 11.35 -18.86
CA HIS A 261 -6.54 10.09 -18.08
C HIS A 261 -5.48 10.13 -16.98
N THR A 262 -5.87 9.74 -15.77
CA THR A 262 -4.91 9.42 -14.70
C THR A 262 -4.03 8.22 -15.09
N MET A 263 -2.92 7.99 -14.39
CA MET A 263 -2.05 6.83 -14.63
C MET A 263 -2.45 5.65 -13.75
N ALA A 264 -2.75 4.49 -14.35
CA ALA A 264 -2.97 3.25 -13.63
C ALA A 264 -1.69 2.39 -13.60
N ILE A 265 -1.16 2.12 -12.41
CA ILE A 265 0.04 1.30 -12.22
C ILE A 265 -0.38 -0.08 -11.69
N GLU A 266 -0.37 -1.09 -12.56
CA GLU A 266 -0.60 -2.48 -12.14
C GLU A 266 0.68 -3.08 -11.52
N ILE A 267 0.67 -3.26 -10.19
CA ILE A 267 1.75 -3.92 -9.45
C ILE A 267 1.40 -5.41 -9.29
N ASP A 268 1.82 -6.24 -10.25
CA ASP A 268 1.69 -7.69 -10.12
C ASP A 268 2.72 -8.24 -9.12
N LEU A 269 2.24 -8.66 -7.94
CA LEU A 269 3.05 -9.36 -6.92
C LEU A 269 3.32 -10.84 -7.28
N GLY A 270 2.86 -11.27 -8.46
CA GLY A 270 3.06 -12.56 -9.12
C GLY A 270 4.46 -12.77 -9.69
N SER A 271 5.38 -13.24 -8.85
CA SER A 271 6.56 -14.03 -9.27
C SER A 271 7.41 -13.51 -10.46
N GLY A 272 7.94 -12.31 -10.35
CA GLY A 272 9.13 -11.92 -11.14
C GLY A 272 8.85 -11.29 -12.51
N GLY A 273 7.64 -10.75 -12.72
CA GLY A 273 7.42 -9.78 -13.78
C GLY A 273 7.99 -8.41 -13.40
N THR A 274 8.66 -7.75 -14.35
CA THR A 274 8.73 -6.29 -14.40
C THR A 274 7.28 -5.76 -14.39
N GLY A 275 7.02 -4.65 -13.68
CA GLY A 275 5.66 -4.09 -13.58
C GLY A 275 4.97 -3.95 -14.94
N GLY A 276 3.65 -4.15 -14.96
CA GLY A 276 2.86 -4.10 -16.19
C GLY A 276 2.98 -2.75 -16.90
N PRO A 277 2.64 -2.67 -18.19
CA PRO A 277 2.56 -1.38 -18.87
C PRO A 277 1.61 -0.45 -18.11
N VAL A 278 2.03 0.81 -17.90
CA VAL A 278 1.19 1.81 -17.25
C VAL A 278 -0.08 1.99 -18.08
N GLY A 279 -1.22 1.65 -17.51
CA GLY A 279 -2.52 1.78 -18.14
C GLY A 279 -3.06 3.21 -18.02
N GLN A 280 -4.04 3.55 -18.85
CA GLN A 280 -4.89 4.72 -18.60
C GLN A 280 -5.85 4.37 -17.45
N GLY A 281 -5.78 5.16 -16.38
CA GLY A 281 -6.75 5.14 -15.28
C GLY A 281 -8.01 5.96 -15.62
N PRO A 282 -8.87 6.21 -14.62
CA PRO A 282 -10.05 7.06 -14.78
C PRO A 282 -9.71 8.43 -15.37
N LEU A 283 -10.69 9.00 -16.09
CA LEU A 283 -10.62 10.37 -16.58
C LEU A 283 -10.62 11.34 -15.39
N ALA A 284 -9.75 12.34 -15.45
CA ALA A 284 -9.71 13.48 -14.55
C ALA A 284 -10.11 14.76 -15.29
N ARG A 285 -10.72 15.69 -14.57
CA ARG A 285 -10.94 17.07 -15.01
C ARG A 285 -9.90 17.94 -14.33
N THR A 286 -9.20 18.77 -15.10
CA THR A 286 -8.17 19.68 -14.59
C THR A 286 -8.49 21.12 -14.99
N LEU A 287 -8.34 22.04 -14.04
CA LEU A 287 -8.35 23.47 -14.24
C LEU A 287 -6.97 24.01 -13.87
N SER A 288 -6.22 24.51 -14.84
CA SER A 288 -4.91 25.12 -14.62
C SER A 288 -5.06 26.65 -14.72
N VAL A 289 -4.64 27.37 -13.69
CA VAL A 289 -4.81 28.83 -13.52
C VAL A 289 -3.47 29.50 -13.32
N ALA A 290 -3.22 30.64 -13.96
CA ALA A 290 -2.02 31.44 -13.75
C ALA A 290 -1.85 31.88 -12.28
N LEU A 291 -0.61 32.06 -11.84
CA LEU A 291 -0.32 32.55 -10.50
C LEU A 291 -0.57 34.05 -10.30
N ASP A 292 -0.71 34.81 -11.38
CA ASP A 292 -1.04 36.24 -11.39
C ASP A 292 -1.91 36.62 -12.60
N GLU A 293 -2.47 37.84 -12.58
CA GLU A 293 -3.31 38.35 -13.68
C GLU A 293 -2.50 38.63 -14.96
N GLU A 294 -1.22 38.98 -14.83
CA GLU A 294 -0.35 39.32 -15.96
C GLU A 294 0.23 38.10 -16.71
N ASP A 295 -0.06 36.87 -16.28
CA ASP A 295 0.44 35.61 -16.86
C ASP A 295 1.98 35.55 -16.94
N ARG A 296 2.68 36.01 -15.90
CA ARG A 296 4.16 36.11 -15.87
C ARG A 296 4.88 34.76 -15.73
N GLY A 297 4.11 33.69 -15.55
CA GLY A 297 4.59 32.31 -15.59
C GLY A 297 4.44 31.58 -14.25
N GLY A 298 4.17 30.28 -14.37
CA GLY A 298 3.78 29.43 -13.26
C GLY A 298 2.26 29.43 -13.07
N TYR A 299 1.76 28.30 -12.57
CA TYR A 299 0.33 28.01 -12.52
C TYR A 299 0.00 27.09 -11.34
N GLY A 300 -1.24 27.18 -10.86
CA GLY A 300 -1.86 26.18 -9.98
C GLY A 300 -2.78 25.26 -10.80
N GLU A 301 -2.68 23.95 -10.61
CA GLU A 301 -3.54 22.96 -11.26
C GLU A 301 -4.48 22.33 -10.24
N PHE A 302 -5.78 22.45 -10.50
CA PHE A 302 -6.86 21.90 -9.69
C PHE A 302 -7.44 20.71 -10.44
N THR A 303 -7.16 19.49 -9.98
CA THR A 303 -7.54 18.25 -10.65
C THR A 303 -8.53 17.46 -9.80
N VAL A 304 -9.65 17.06 -10.40
CA VAL A 304 -10.67 16.22 -9.75
C VAL A 304 -10.93 14.97 -10.58
N TRP A 305 -10.95 13.81 -9.92
CA TRP A 305 -11.30 12.53 -10.53
C TRP A 305 -12.06 11.64 -9.54
N SER A 306 -12.67 10.57 -10.06
CA SER A 306 -13.23 9.49 -9.25
C SER A 306 -12.74 8.13 -9.75
N GLU A 307 -12.77 7.11 -8.90
CA GLU A 307 -12.45 5.73 -9.29
C GLU A 307 -13.48 5.18 -10.30
N SER A 308 -14.69 5.77 -10.33
CA SER A 308 -15.75 5.44 -11.29
C SER A 308 -15.59 6.10 -12.68
N GLY A 309 -14.68 7.08 -12.81
CA GLY A 309 -14.58 7.92 -14.01
C GLY A 309 -15.66 9.00 -14.16
N ALA A 310 -16.60 9.12 -13.21
CA ALA A 310 -17.46 10.28 -13.08
C ALA A 310 -16.64 11.55 -12.74
N LEU A 311 -17.06 12.68 -13.30
CA LEU A 311 -16.47 14.00 -13.08
C LEU A 311 -17.50 14.92 -12.41
N PRO A 312 -17.07 15.91 -11.60
CA PRO A 312 -17.94 16.99 -11.13
C PRO A 312 -18.30 17.94 -12.29
N ASP A 313 -19.18 18.90 -12.03
CA ASP A 313 -19.40 20.02 -12.95
C ASP A 313 -18.13 20.90 -13.07
N ASP A 314 -17.93 21.54 -14.22
CA ASP A 314 -16.83 22.50 -14.42
C ASP A 314 -16.88 23.62 -13.37
N SER A 315 -18.07 24.03 -12.90
CA SER A 315 -18.22 25.05 -11.86
C SER A 315 -17.59 24.65 -10.52
N ALA A 316 -17.57 23.36 -10.19
CA ALA A 316 -16.95 22.88 -8.95
C ALA A 316 -15.44 23.17 -8.94
N LEU A 317 -14.76 23.02 -10.09
CA LEU A 317 -13.34 23.36 -10.20
C LEU A 317 -13.12 24.87 -10.07
N LEU A 318 -14.01 25.70 -10.63
CA LEU A 318 -13.96 27.16 -10.48
C LEU A 318 -14.12 27.55 -9.01
N ASP A 319 -15.18 27.08 -8.34
CA ASP A 319 -15.46 27.40 -6.95
C ASP A 319 -14.31 26.96 -6.02
N ILE A 320 -13.71 25.79 -6.28
CA ILE A 320 -12.53 25.30 -5.55
C ILE A 320 -11.31 26.20 -5.81
N ALA A 321 -11.05 26.59 -7.07
CA ALA A 321 -9.95 27.48 -7.39
C ALA A 321 -10.12 28.87 -6.74
N GLU A 322 -11.32 29.47 -6.83
CA GLU A 322 -11.63 30.74 -6.16
C GLU A 322 -11.48 30.64 -4.63
N ALA A 323 -11.79 29.48 -4.04
CA ALA A 323 -11.65 29.21 -2.61
C ALA A 323 -10.21 28.98 -2.13
N VAL A 324 -9.29 28.56 -3.01
CA VAL A 324 -7.91 28.14 -2.67
C VAL A 324 -6.85 29.12 -3.16
N LEU A 325 -7.01 29.72 -4.35
CA LEU A 325 -6.07 30.69 -4.92
C LEU A 325 -5.70 31.86 -3.98
N PRO A 326 -6.59 32.42 -3.15
CA PRO A 326 -6.23 33.47 -2.19
C PRO A 326 -5.21 33.04 -1.11
N ALA A 327 -4.99 31.74 -0.92
CA ALA A 327 -3.95 31.21 -0.03
C ALA A 327 -2.60 30.98 -0.74
N ILE A 328 -2.56 31.09 -2.07
CA ILE A 328 -1.35 30.97 -2.89
C ILE A 328 -0.89 32.40 -3.24
N PRO A 329 0.24 32.89 -2.67
CA PRO A 329 0.71 34.24 -2.94
C PRO A 329 0.98 34.46 -4.44
N GLU A 330 0.60 35.64 -4.92
CA GLU A 330 1.03 36.11 -6.22
C GLU A 330 2.55 36.24 -6.25
N ARG A 331 3.13 36.00 -7.44
CA ARG A 331 4.58 36.08 -7.61
C ARG A 331 5.05 37.53 -7.45
N ALA A 332 5.98 37.76 -6.54
CA ALA A 332 6.73 39.02 -6.53
C ALA A 332 7.64 39.07 -7.76
N GLY A 333 7.62 40.21 -8.47
CA GLY A 333 8.42 40.46 -9.68
C GLY A 333 9.89 40.77 -9.39
#